data_AF-A0A7Z0DPK2-F1
#
_entry.id   AF-A0A7Z0DPK2-F1
#
_cell.length_a   1.000
_cell.length_b   1.000
_cell.length_c   1.000
_cell.angle_alpha   90.00
_cell.angle_beta   90.00
_cell.angle_gamma   90.00
#
_symmetry.space_group_name_H-M   'P 1'
#
loop_
_entity.id
_entity.type
_entity.pdbx_description
1 polymer ?
#
loop_
_entity_poly.entity_id
_entity_poly.type
_entity_poly.pdbx_seq_one_letter_code
_entity_poly.pdbx_strand_id
1 'polypeptide(L)'
;MSVAGLQAPSVEAAIAEPDRRFYAFAIDRVIAWTIFAAAGFVAWLIFLRDGDTLPGVALIAGVVLVVWLVGTVLTGSGGKTPGKVALGLRVVSDDSGTAGRPIGVGKAFVRQALLGLCTIPTLGIGTATFAWVAAMDERGRRQSWHDRRAGSVVVDVRPPAVVETEEEAPAPRRIVNLTTMRLKQAEATPEAAERPQTPSAPTQSPAEQAAADQAAAAQAAARAAAEAQAAPTQFPAPIARQGSAPALPTPTPPAPPAPAPTPAPPAPPVPAAVQPAPPAPPAPAPQPAVTARWRVTFDTGQSFLVEGLAIVGRGPEPRPGEEVAHRVALSSSDMSLSKTHAQFQVAADGTLVVMDRGSTNGTTLIRKGAARALGARRPAALVNGDKVKFGDRTMDVVREA
;
A
#
# COMPACT_ATOMS: atom_id res chain seq x y z
N MET A 1 -4.05 -4.86 36.33
CA MET A 1 -3.55 -5.33 35.02
C MET A 1 -4.30 -4.57 33.94
N SER A 2 -3.62 -3.63 33.29
CA SER A 2 -4.19 -2.76 32.25
C SER A 2 -4.18 -3.52 30.92
N VAL A 3 -5.33 -3.63 30.27
CA VAL A 3 -5.48 -4.25 28.95
C VAL A 3 -4.87 -3.28 27.94
N ALA A 4 -3.64 -3.56 27.52
CA ALA A 4 -2.95 -2.80 26.50
C ALA A 4 -3.75 -2.84 25.19
N GLY A 5 -4.09 -1.64 24.69
CA GLY A 5 -4.88 -1.44 23.49
C GLY A 5 -4.24 -2.08 22.26
N LEU A 6 -4.92 -3.08 21.70
CA LEU A 6 -4.75 -3.47 20.31
C LEU A 6 -5.30 -2.33 19.45
N GLN A 7 -4.43 -1.37 19.13
CA GLN A 7 -4.70 -0.44 18.04
C GLN A 7 -4.84 -1.27 16.76
N ALA A 8 -6.03 -1.24 16.16
CA ALA A 8 -6.22 -1.74 14.81
C ALA A 8 -5.15 -1.11 13.90
N PRO A 9 -4.55 -1.87 12.97
CA PRO A 9 -3.56 -1.30 12.06
C PRO A 9 -4.19 -0.10 11.38
N SER A 10 -3.59 1.08 11.58
CA SER A 10 -4.01 2.27 10.87
C SER A 10 -3.97 1.96 9.38
N VAL A 11 -5.01 2.36 8.65
CA VAL A 11 -5.21 2.06 7.21
C VAL A 11 -3.95 2.37 6.37
N GLU A 12 -3.11 3.27 6.86
CA GLU A 12 -1.80 3.64 6.30
C GLU A 12 -0.75 2.53 6.28
N ALA A 13 -0.75 1.61 7.26
CA ALA A 13 0.20 0.48 7.34
C ALA A 13 -0.19 -0.71 6.44
N ALA A 14 -1.41 -0.72 5.90
CA ALA A 14 -1.94 -1.82 5.10
C ALA A 14 -2.05 -1.47 3.60
N ILE A 15 -1.50 -0.33 3.15
CA ILE A 15 -1.54 0.08 1.75
C ILE A 15 -0.62 -0.81 0.92
N ALA A 16 -1.19 -1.57 -0.02
CA ALA A 16 -0.42 -2.52 -0.84
C ALA A 16 0.64 -1.84 -1.73
N GLU A 17 1.78 -2.50 -1.89
CA GLU A 17 2.88 -2.05 -2.75
C GLU A 17 2.47 -1.95 -4.24
N PRO A 18 3.00 -0.97 -5.01
CA PRO A 18 2.71 -0.79 -6.43
C PRO A 18 2.94 -2.06 -7.26
N ASP A 19 4.03 -2.77 -7.00
CA ASP A 19 4.41 -3.97 -7.74
C ASP A 19 3.37 -5.07 -7.57
N ARG A 20 2.89 -5.28 -6.33
CA ARG A 20 1.84 -6.26 -6.03
C ARG A 20 0.52 -5.90 -6.71
N ARG A 21 0.17 -4.62 -6.76
CA ARG A 21 -1.03 -4.14 -7.46
C ARG A 21 -0.90 -4.37 -8.97
N PHE A 22 0.29 -4.14 -9.53
CA PHE A 22 0.59 -4.39 -10.92
C PHE A 22 0.48 -5.88 -11.26
N TYR A 23 1.10 -6.77 -10.47
CA TYR A 23 1.01 -8.22 -10.69
C TYR A 23 -0.43 -8.73 -10.55
N ALA A 24 -1.21 -8.26 -9.56
CA ALA A 24 -2.62 -8.64 -9.45
C ALA A 24 -3.41 -8.21 -10.70
N PHE A 25 -3.16 -7.00 -11.20
CA PHE A 25 -3.78 -6.50 -12.41
C PHE A 25 -3.35 -7.29 -13.66
N ALA A 26 -2.07 -7.66 -13.77
CA ALA A 26 -1.53 -8.45 -14.86
C ALA A 26 -2.16 -9.85 -14.89
N ILE A 27 -2.28 -10.52 -13.74
CA ILE A 27 -2.98 -11.81 -13.62
C ILE A 27 -4.45 -11.66 -14.07
N ASP A 28 -5.15 -10.65 -13.56
CA ASP A 28 -6.54 -10.37 -13.95
C ASP A 28 -6.66 -10.13 -15.48
N ARG A 29 -5.67 -9.50 -16.12
CA ARG A 29 -5.65 -9.27 -17.57
C ARG A 29 -5.37 -10.53 -18.38
N VAL A 30 -4.39 -11.33 -17.98
CA VAL A 30 -4.07 -12.59 -18.66
C VAL A 30 -5.30 -13.49 -18.68
N ILE A 31 -5.98 -13.65 -17.53
CA ILE A 31 -7.23 -14.42 -17.44
C ILE A 31 -8.28 -13.88 -18.42
N ALA A 32 -8.51 -12.57 -18.44
CA ALA A 32 -9.49 -11.96 -19.33
C ALA A 32 -9.13 -12.15 -20.82
N TRP A 33 -7.87 -11.96 -21.19
CA TRP A 33 -7.40 -12.15 -22.57
C TRP A 33 -7.46 -13.61 -23.02
N THR A 34 -7.17 -14.57 -22.14
CA THR A 34 -7.37 -15.99 -22.44
C THR A 34 -8.84 -16.30 -22.74
N ILE A 35 -9.76 -15.75 -21.94
CA ILE A 35 -11.20 -15.89 -22.19
C ILE A 35 -11.61 -15.25 -23.53
N PHE A 36 -11.09 -14.05 -23.84
CA PHE A 36 -11.39 -13.36 -25.10
C PHE A 36 -10.81 -14.08 -26.31
N ALA A 37 -9.60 -14.63 -26.21
CA ALA A 37 -8.98 -15.42 -27.25
C ALA A 37 -9.78 -16.71 -27.50
N ALA A 38 -10.21 -17.40 -26.44
CA ALA A 38 -11.08 -18.56 -26.56
C ALA A 38 -12.42 -18.21 -27.21
N ALA A 39 -13.05 -17.11 -26.80
CA ALA A 39 -14.30 -16.64 -27.42
C ALA A 39 -14.12 -16.27 -28.89
N GLY A 40 -13.02 -15.62 -29.25
CA GLY A 40 -12.67 -15.30 -30.64
C GLY A 40 -12.44 -16.57 -31.47
N PHE A 41 -11.76 -17.57 -30.92
CA PHE A 41 -11.56 -18.85 -31.58
C PHE A 41 -12.88 -19.60 -31.80
N VAL A 42 -13.75 -19.65 -30.79
CA VAL A 42 -15.09 -20.25 -30.90
C VAL A 42 -15.95 -19.50 -31.91
N ALA A 43 -15.96 -18.16 -31.86
CA ALA A 43 -16.68 -17.34 -32.83
C ALA A 43 -16.18 -17.59 -34.25
N TRP A 44 -14.86 -17.74 -34.43
CA TRP A 44 -14.27 -18.06 -35.71
C TRP A 44 -14.68 -19.45 -36.22
N LEU A 45 -14.60 -20.47 -35.36
CA LEU A 45 -14.96 -21.85 -35.71
C LEU A 45 -16.42 -22.00 -36.11
N ILE A 46 -17.34 -21.29 -35.44
CA ILE A 46 -18.79 -21.48 -35.60
C ILE A 46 -19.39 -20.52 -36.61
N PHE A 47 -18.89 -19.28 -36.69
CA PHE A 47 -19.54 -18.22 -37.46
C PHE A 47 -18.62 -17.57 -38.50
N LEU A 48 -17.45 -17.05 -38.11
CA LEU A 48 -16.65 -16.24 -39.05
C LEU A 48 -16.04 -17.07 -40.19
N ARG A 49 -15.73 -18.37 -39.98
CA ARG A 49 -15.19 -19.21 -41.06
C ARG A 49 -16.18 -19.40 -42.21
N ASP A 50 -17.48 -19.38 -41.90
CA ASP A 50 -18.59 -19.64 -42.82
C ASP A 50 -19.15 -18.32 -43.40
N GLY A 51 -18.58 -17.16 -43.03
CA GLY A 51 -18.95 -15.83 -43.52
C GLY A 51 -19.94 -15.07 -42.63
N ASP A 52 -20.46 -15.70 -41.58
CA ASP A 52 -21.45 -15.12 -40.66
C ASP A 52 -20.79 -14.18 -39.63
N THR A 53 -20.42 -12.99 -40.08
CA THR A 53 -19.67 -12.02 -39.26
C THR A 53 -20.48 -11.45 -38.08
N LEU A 54 -21.76 -11.14 -38.27
CA LEU A 54 -22.62 -10.54 -37.25
C LEU A 54 -22.77 -11.39 -35.97
N PRO A 55 -23.18 -12.68 -36.04
CA PRO A 55 -23.33 -13.49 -34.83
C PRO A 55 -21.99 -13.75 -34.13
N GLY A 56 -20.89 -13.89 -34.89
CA GLY A 56 -19.57 -14.04 -34.29
C GLY A 56 -19.09 -12.78 -33.56
N VAL A 57 -19.29 -11.59 -34.13
CA VAL A 57 -18.99 -10.32 -33.45
C VAL A 57 -19.89 -10.14 -32.22
N ALA A 58 -21.18 -10.48 -32.31
CA ALA A 58 -22.11 -10.41 -31.18
C ALA A 58 -21.69 -11.35 -30.03
N LEU A 59 -21.20 -12.56 -30.33
CA LEU A 59 -20.67 -13.50 -29.35
C LEU A 59 -19.46 -12.91 -28.62
N ILE A 60 -18.48 -12.40 -29.37
CA ILE A 60 -17.26 -11.78 -28.79
C ILE A 60 -17.65 -10.60 -27.89
N ALA A 61 -18.50 -9.69 -28.40
CA ALA A 61 -18.95 -8.52 -27.64
C ALA A 61 -19.72 -8.92 -26.37
N GLY A 62 -20.57 -9.95 -26.45
CA GLY A 62 -21.31 -10.50 -25.32
C GLY A 62 -20.37 -11.06 -24.25
N VAL A 63 -19.35 -11.84 -24.62
CA VAL A 63 -18.36 -12.38 -23.68
C VAL A 63 -17.56 -11.24 -23.02
N VAL A 64 -17.13 -10.24 -23.79
CA VAL A 64 -16.42 -9.06 -23.25
C VAL A 64 -17.29 -8.35 -22.22
N LEU A 65 -18.57 -8.13 -22.52
CA LEU A 65 -19.52 -7.50 -21.60
C LEU A 65 -19.72 -8.33 -20.33
N VAL A 66 -19.86 -9.65 -20.44
CA VAL A 66 -20.04 -10.55 -19.29
C VAL A 66 -18.79 -10.52 -18.39
N VAL A 67 -17.60 -10.68 -18.95
CA VAL A 67 -16.34 -10.60 -18.17
C VAL A 67 -16.21 -9.25 -17.46
N TRP A 68 -16.59 -8.17 -18.15
CA TRP A 68 -16.59 -6.82 -17.58
C TRP A 68 -17.59 -6.66 -16.42
N LEU A 69 -18.82 -7.17 -16.57
CA LEU A 69 -19.86 -7.15 -15.54
C LEU A 69 -19.45 -7.99 -14.33
N VAL A 70 -18.96 -9.21 -14.55
CA VAL A 70 -18.47 -10.10 -13.49
C VAL A 70 -17.34 -9.44 -12.71
N GLY A 71 -16.34 -8.86 -13.40
CA GLY A 71 -15.25 -8.13 -12.74
C GLY A 71 -15.74 -6.94 -11.91
N THR A 72 -16.78 -6.25 -12.38
CA THR A 72 -17.43 -5.14 -11.68
C THR A 72 -18.13 -5.62 -10.40
N VAL A 73 -18.89 -6.71 -10.46
CA VAL A 73 -19.56 -7.30 -9.30
C VAL A 73 -18.56 -7.82 -8.28
N LEU A 74 -17.51 -8.52 -8.71
CA LEU A 74 -16.45 -9.04 -7.84
C LEU A 74 -15.71 -7.92 -7.08
N THR A 75 -15.41 -6.82 -7.78
CA THR A 75 -14.79 -5.64 -7.17
C THR A 75 -15.77 -4.90 -6.26
N GLY A 76 -17.04 -4.79 -6.64
CA GLY A 76 -18.08 -4.07 -5.91
C GLY A 76 -18.56 -4.74 -4.63
N SER A 77 -18.74 -6.07 -4.65
CA SER A 77 -19.30 -6.84 -3.55
C SER A 77 -18.26 -7.26 -2.51
N GLY A 78 -17.08 -7.70 -2.97
CA GLY A 78 -16.03 -8.22 -2.09
C GLY A 78 -14.73 -7.43 -2.14
N GLY A 79 -14.50 -6.65 -3.21
CA GLY A 79 -13.19 -6.07 -3.50
C GLY A 79 -12.14 -7.11 -3.90
N LYS A 80 -12.58 -8.31 -4.29
CA LYS A 80 -11.76 -9.49 -4.50
C LYS A 80 -11.88 -9.93 -5.96
N THR A 81 -10.82 -9.78 -6.74
CA THR A 81 -10.69 -10.37 -8.07
C THR A 81 -9.68 -11.51 -8.03
N PRO A 82 -9.67 -12.44 -9.00
CA PRO A 82 -8.79 -13.61 -8.96
C PRO A 82 -7.32 -13.27 -8.70
N GLY A 83 -6.76 -12.28 -9.42
CA GLY A 83 -5.38 -11.83 -9.22
C GLY A 83 -5.15 -11.11 -7.90
N LYS A 84 -6.15 -10.40 -7.37
CA LYS A 84 -6.05 -9.77 -6.03
C LYS A 84 -6.09 -10.82 -4.92
N VAL A 85 -6.96 -11.83 -5.04
CA VAL A 85 -7.01 -12.95 -4.09
C VAL A 85 -5.69 -13.71 -4.09
N ALA A 86 -5.11 -13.98 -5.27
CA ALA A 86 -3.82 -14.66 -5.40
C ALA A 86 -2.67 -13.92 -4.69
N LEU A 87 -2.73 -12.59 -4.60
CA LEU A 87 -1.71 -11.77 -3.95
C LEU A 87 -2.10 -11.27 -2.55
N GLY A 88 -3.22 -11.73 -2.00
CA GLY A 88 -3.70 -11.32 -0.68
C GLY A 88 -4.14 -9.86 -0.60
N LEU A 89 -4.71 -9.33 -1.69
CA LEU A 89 -5.16 -7.95 -1.82
C LEU A 89 -6.68 -7.84 -1.79
N ARG A 90 -7.16 -6.70 -1.28
CA ARG A 90 -8.59 -6.37 -1.29
C ARG A 90 -8.82 -4.89 -1.59
N VAL A 91 -9.80 -4.60 -2.44
CA VAL A 91 -10.30 -3.24 -2.70
C VAL A 91 -11.32 -2.86 -1.64
N VAL A 92 -11.15 -1.71 -1.02
CA VAL A 92 -11.96 -1.23 0.08
C VAL A 92 -12.34 0.23 -0.18
N SER A 93 -13.48 0.69 0.35
CA SER A 93 -13.85 2.10 0.30
C SER A 93 -12.90 2.96 1.15
N ASP A 94 -12.57 4.15 0.65
CA ASP A 94 -11.75 5.18 1.31
C ASP A 94 -12.60 6.32 1.93
N ASP A 95 -13.94 6.22 1.85
CA ASP A 95 -14.82 7.23 2.45
C ASP A 95 -14.81 7.07 3.97
N SER A 96 -14.67 8.19 4.70
CA SER A 96 -14.57 8.24 6.16
C SER A 96 -15.73 7.55 6.91
N GLY A 97 -16.89 7.40 6.27
CA GLY A 97 -18.05 6.66 6.82
C GLY A 97 -18.12 5.17 6.46
N THR A 98 -17.36 4.70 5.46
CA THR A 98 -17.39 3.30 4.97
C THR A 98 -16.01 2.66 4.84
N ALA A 99 -14.98 3.26 5.43
CA ALA A 99 -13.63 2.72 5.49
C ALA A 99 -13.66 1.27 6.01
N GLY A 100 -13.01 0.34 5.30
CA GLY A 100 -13.05 -1.09 5.61
C GLY A 100 -14.16 -1.91 4.93
N ARG A 101 -15.21 -1.26 4.39
CA ARG A 101 -16.33 -1.92 3.70
C ARG A 101 -16.07 -2.08 2.20
N PRO A 102 -16.70 -3.07 1.54
CA PRO A 102 -16.67 -3.16 0.08
C PRO A 102 -17.23 -1.90 -0.56
N ILE A 103 -16.66 -1.52 -1.70
CA ILE A 103 -16.89 -0.24 -2.38
C ILE A 103 -18.34 -0.08 -2.90
N GLY A 104 -19.08 -1.19 -3.08
CA GLY A 104 -20.41 -1.20 -3.68
C GLY A 104 -20.35 -1.29 -5.21
N VAL A 105 -21.33 -1.99 -5.81
CA VAL A 105 -21.36 -2.28 -7.26
C VAL A 105 -21.41 -1.01 -8.10
N GLY A 106 -22.13 0.04 -7.65
CA GLY A 106 -22.21 1.31 -8.37
C GLY A 106 -20.87 2.04 -8.48
N LYS A 107 -20.11 2.14 -7.39
CA LYS A 107 -18.77 2.75 -7.41
C LYS A 107 -17.76 1.89 -8.19
N ALA A 108 -17.88 0.56 -8.08
CA ALA A 108 -17.07 -0.35 -8.89
C ALA A 108 -17.37 -0.23 -10.39
N PHE A 109 -18.62 0.02 -10.79
CA PHE A 109 -19.01 0.28 -12.17
C PHE A 109 -18.34 1.53 -12.69
N VAL A 110 -18.41 2.66 -11.95
CA VAL A 110 -17.73 3.91 -12.34
C VAL A 110 -16.24 3.68 -12.51
N ARG A 111 -15.62 2.98 -11.56
CA ARG A 111 -14.21 2.59 -11.61
C ARG A 111 -13.86 1.81 -12.88
N GLN A 112 -14.64 0.77 -13.20
CA GLN A 112 -14.45 -0.10 -14.36
C GLN A 112 -14.78 0.58 -15.70
N ALA A 113 -15.78 1.46 -15.72
CA ALA A 113 -16.16 2.22 -16.91
C ALA A 113 -15.07 3.24 -17.28
N LEU A 114 -14.52 3.95 -16.27
CA LEU A 114 -13.38 4.85 -16.47
C LEU A 114 -12.15 4.09 -16.99
N LEU A 115 -11.85 2.93 -16.43
CA LEU A 115 -10.78 2.05 -16.91
C LEU A 115 -11.04 1.55 -18.34
N GLY A 116 -12.25 1.10 -18.63
CA GLY A 116 -12.65 0.61 -19.95
C GLY A 116 -12.52 1.68 -21.04
N LEU A 117 -12.99 2.90 -20.76
CA LEU A 117 -12.92 4.04 -21.68
C LEU A 117 -11.48 4.37 -22.09
N CYS A 118 -10.52 4.20 -21.19
CA CYS A 118 -9.11 4.45 -21.49
C CYS A 118 -8.39 3.25 -22.12
N THR A 119 -8.92 2.03 -21.95
CA THR A 119 -8.29 0.79 -22.46
C THR A 119 -8.60 0.57 -23.94
N ILE A 120 -9.83 0.85 -24.37
CA ILE A 120 -10.32 0.63 -25.75
C ILE A 120 -9.52 1.42 -26.80
N PRO A 121 -9.28 2.74 -26.67
CA PRO A 121 -8.54 3.50 -27.69
C PRO A 121 -7.03 3.27 -27.69
N THR A 122 -6.47 2.64 -26.65
CA THR A 122 -5.01 2.51 -26.47
C THR A 122 -4.48 1.08 -26.65
N LEU A 123 -5.32 0.12 -27.05
CA LEU A 123 -4.96 -1.31 -27.11
C LEU A 123 -4.30 -1.80 -25.81
N GLY A 124 -4.72 -1.27 -24.66
CA GLY A 124 -4.14 -1.60 -23.35
C GLY A 124 -2.94 -0.75 -22.91
N ILE A 125 -2.31 0.05 -23.78
CA ILE A 125 -1.15 0.90 -23.43
C ILE A 125 -1.53 1.97 -22.40
N GLY A 126 -2.76 2.49 -22.44
CA GLY A 126 -3.27 3.45 -21.45
C GLY A 126 -3.21 2.90 -20.03
N THR A 127 -3.37 1.58 -19.84
CA THR A 127 -3.29 0.94 -18.51
C THR A 127 -1.90 0.99 -17.90
N ALA A 128 -0.83 0.95 -18.72
CA ALA A 128 0.55 1.15 -18.27
C ALA A 128 0.80 2.61 -17.87
N THR A 129 0.23 3.58 -18.61
CA THR A 129 0.26 5.01 -18.25
C THR A 129 -0.43 5.29 -16.91
N PHE A 130 -1.43 4.50 -16.51
CA PHE A 130 -2.10 4.66 -15.21
C PHE A 130 -1.31 4.10 -14.02
N ALA A 131 -0.53 3.03 -14.20
CA ALA A 131 0.41 2.57 -13.19
C ALA A 131 1.48 3.65 -12.90
N TRP A 132 1.92 4.36 -13.95
CA TRP A 132 2.82 5.51 -13.85
C TRP A 132 2.20 6.69 -13.09
N VAL A 133 0.93 7.04 -13.34
CA VAL A 133 0.23 8.12 -12.63
C VAL A 133 -0.04 7.77 -11.16
N ALA A 134 -0.33 6.51 -10.83
CA ALA A 134 -0.45 6.06 -9.44
C ALA A 134 0.89 6.12 -8.68
N ALA A 135 2.02 5.93 -9.38
CA ALA A 135 3.35 6.10 -8.82
C ALA A 135 3.70 7.58 -8.54
N MET A 136 3.05 8.53 -9.23
CA MET A 136 3.22 9.98 -9.02
C MET A 136 2.33 10.56 -7.90
N ASP A 137 1.56 9.75 -7.17
CA ASP A 137 0.68 10.25 -6.11
C ASP A 137 1.49 10.83 -4.93
N GLU A 138 1.47 12.16 -4.79
CA GLU A 138 2.29 12.89 -3.83
C GLU A 138 1.85 12.68 -2.37
N ARG A 139 0.63 12.18 -2.13
CA ARG A 139 0.02 12.06 -0.79
C ARG A 139 0.35 10.75 -0.04
N GLY A 140 1.24 9.91 -0.56
CA GLY A 140 1.66 8.67 0.11
C GLY A 140 0.62 7.53 0.11
N ARG A 141 -0.61 7.79 -0.37
CA ARG A 141 -1.71 6.79 -0.43
C ARG A 141 -1.71 5.94 -1.71
N ARG A 142 -0.88 6.31 -2.69
CA ARG A 142 -0.61 5.56 -3.93
C ARG A 142 -1.90 5.21 -4.68
N GLN A 143 -2.87 6.13 -4.75
CA GLN A 143 -4.16 5.89 -5.41
C GLN A 143 -4.12 6.33 -6.88
N SER A 144 -4.55 5.45 -7.79
CA SER A 144 -4.80 5.85 -9.18
C SER A 144 -6.00 6.79 -9.30
N TRP A 145 -6.06 7.58 -10.37
CA TRP A 145 -7.15 8.54 -10.61
C TRP A 145 -8.56 7.91 -10.61
N HIS A 146 -8.73 6.70 -11.18
CA HIS A 146 -10.01 5.98 -11.16
C HIS A 146 -10.38 5.48 -9.75
N ASP A 147 -9.39 5.10 -8.95
CA ASP A 147 -9.62 4.69 -7.56
C ASP A 147 -10.03 5.88 -6.71
N ARG A 148 -9.44 7.05 -6.97
CA ARG A 148 -9.80 8.33 -6.32
C ARG A 148 -11.22 8.78 -6.68
N ARG A 149 -11.59 8.72 -7.97
CA ARG A 149 -12.95 9.03 -8.44
C ARG A 149 -13.99 8.08 -7.87
N ALA A 150 -13.61 6.82 -7.62
CA ALA A 150 -14.47 5.82 -7.02
C ALA A 150 -14.42 5.76 -5.48
N GLY A 151 -13.55 6.55 -4.83
CA GLY A 151 -13.36 6.52 -3.38
C GLY A 151 -12.89 5.15 -2.88
N SER A 152 -11.83 4.59 -3.48
CA SER A 152 -11.30 3.26 -3.15
C SER A 152 -9.80 3.22 -2.94
N VAL A 153 -9.39 2.25 -2.13
CA VAL A 153 -7.99 1.95 -1.84
C VAL A 153 -7.77 0.44 -1.87
N VAL A 154 -6.56 0.01 -2.29
CA VAL A 154 -6.17 -1.40 -2.28
C VAL A 154 -5.32 -1.69 -1.05
N VAL A 155 -5.81 -2.60 -0.23
CA VAL A 155 -5.25 -2.97 1.07
C VAL A 155 -4.67 -4.39 0.99
N ASP A 156 -3.50 -4.59 1.57
CA ASP A 156 -2.94 -5.92 1.82
C ASP A 156 -3.60 -6.52 3.06
N VAL A 157 -4.24 -7.67 2.90
CA VAL A 157 -4.99 -8.34 3.97
C VAL A 157 -4.25 -9.53 4.56
N ARG A 158 -3.00 -9.77 4.16
CA ARG A 158 -2.20 -10.86 4.72
C ARG A 158 -1.85 -10.54 6.18
N PRO A 159 -1.85 -11.53 7.07
CA PRO A 159 -1.31 -11.34 8.41
C PRO A 159 0.11 -10.79 8.25
N PRO A 160 0.51 -9.76 9.03
CA PRO A 160 1.91 -9.36 9.04
C PRO A 160 2.71 -10.63 9.29
N ALA A 161 3.63 -10.94 8.37
CA ALA A 161 4.58 -12.00 8.63
C ALA A 161 5.24 -11.61 9.95
N VAL A 162 4.97 -12.38 11.00
CA VAL A 162 5.79 -12.35 12.20
C VAL A 162 7.15 -12.76 11.66
N VAL A 163 7.97 -11.76 11.35
CA VAL A 163 9.40 -11.97 11.35
C VAL A 163 9.62 -12.38 12.79
N GLU A 164 9.69 -13.69 13.02
CA GLU A 164 10.44 -14.23 14.14
C GLU A 164 11.79 -13.53 14.01
N THR A 165 11.90 -12.41 14.70
CA THR A 165 13.18 -11.95 15.19
C THR A 165 13.66 -13.20 15.87
N GLU A 166 14.69 -13.86 15.32
CA GLU A 166 15.47 -14.81 16.09
C GLU A 166 15.67 -14.11 17.42
N GLU A 167 14.92 -14.58 18.41
CA GLU A 167 14.98 -14.08 19.76
C GLU A 167 16.42 -14.39 20.12
N GLU A 168 17.25 -13.35 20.10
CA GLU A 168 18.64 -13.42 20.45
C GLU A 168 18.68 -14.10 21.81
N ALA A 169 19.03 -15.40 21.78
CA ALA A 169 19.03 -16.23 22.95
C ALA A 169 19.82 -15.45 24.01
N PRO A 170 19.24 -15.13 25.18
CA PRO A 170 19.92 -14.30 26.15
C PRO A 170 21.24 -14.97 26.48
N ALA A 171 22.33 -14.26 26.19
CA ALA A 171 23.70 -14.73 26.39
C ALA A 171 23.80 -15.51 27.72
N PRO A 172 24.39 -16.71 27.73
CA PRO A 172 24.36 -17.57 28.91
C PRO A 172 25.04 -16.84 30.06
N ARG A 173 24.25 -16.42 31.05
CA ARG A 173 24.77 -15.96 32.34
C ARG A 173 25.54 -17.15 32.92
N ARG A 174 26.86 -17.02 32.95
CA ARG A 174 27.79 -17.97 33.53
C ARG A 174 27.54 -18.04 35.04
N ILE A 175 26.61 -18.89 35.47
CA ILE A 175 26.46 -19.27 36.86
C ILE A 175 27.61 -20.23 37.17
N VAL A 176 28.61 -19.73 37.89
CA VAL A 176 29.72 -20.55 38.38
C VAL A 176 29.20 -21.39 39.55
N ASN A 177 28.90 -22.65 39.28
CA ASN A 177 28.53 -23.61 40.32
C ASN A 177 29.83 -24.18 40.92
N LEU A 178 30.29 -23.63 42.05
CA LEU A 178 31.55 -24.00 42.71
C LEU A 178 31.54 -25.41 43.33
N THR A 179 30.39 -26.10 43.29
CA THR A 179 30.18 -27.37 43.98
C THR A 179 30.54 -28.61 43.15
N THR A 180 30.87 -28.47 41.85
CA THR A 180 31.25 -29.61 40.98
C THR A 180 32.76 -29.76 40.76
N MET A 181 33.61 -28.92 41.36
CA MET A 181 35.07 -29.11 41.35
C MET A 181 35.60 -30.15 42.34
N ARG A 182 34.72 -30.98 42.91
CA ARG A 182 35.12 -32.10 43.76
C ARG A 182 34.22 -33.28 43.49
N LEU A 183 34.51 -34.01 42.41
CA LEU A 183 34.39 -35.46 42.31
C LEU A 183 34.85 -35.91 40.91
N LYS A 184 36.03 -36.55 40.87
CA LYS A 184 36.35 -37.73 40.04
C LYS A 184 36.49 -37.44 38.52
N GLN A 185 37.66 -37.15 37.94
CA GLN A 185 38.93 -37.91 37.83
C GLN A 185 38.84 -39.43 38.05
N ALA A 186 38.95 -40.16 36.93
CA ALA A 186 39.37 -41.56 36.68
C ALA A 186 38.36 -42.22 35.70
N GLU A 187 38.56 -42.16 34.38
CA GLU A 187 39.50 -42.92 33.53
C GLU A 187 38.86 -44.20 32.91
N ALA A 188 39.18 -44.40 31.62
CA ALA A 188 39.12 -45.61 30.78
C ALA A 188 37.81 -46.09 30.09
N THR A 189 37.74 -45.77 28.79
CA THR A 189 37.21 -46.52 27.61
C THR A 189 37.95 -47.88 27.43
N PRO A 190 37.59 -48.90 26.58
CA PRO A 190 36.58 -49.11 25.51
C PRO A 190 35.65 -50.34 25.80
N GLU A 191 34.62 -50.77 25.04
CA GLU A 191 34.57 -51.21 23.64
C GLU A 191 33.13 -51.70 23.29
N ALA A 192 32.86 -51.79 21.98
CA ALA A 192 31.97 -52.74 21.30
C ALA A 192 30.56 -52.29 20.84
N ALA A 193 30.54 -51.98 19.54
CA ALA A 193 29.65 -52.54 18.52
C ALA A 193 28.23 -51.96 18.38
N GLU A 194 28.15 -51.08 17.40
CA GLU A 194 26.97 -50.53 16.73
C GLU A 194 26.36 -51.52 15.71
N ARG A 195 25.02 -51.59 15.65
CA ARG A 195 24.29 -51.76 14.38
C ARG A 195 22.89 -51.09 14.47
N PRO A 196 22.41 -50.42 13.40
CA PRO A 196 21.26 -49.51 13.48
C PRO A 196 19.92 -50.19 13.15
N GLN A 197 18.83 -49.71 13.75
CA GLN A 197 17.46 -49.94 13.26
C GLN A 197 16.80 -48.60 12.91
N THR A 198 16.31 -48.52 11.68
CA THR A 198 15.49 -47.47 11.07
C THR A 198 14.15 -47.25 11.82
N PRO A 199 13.73 -46.00 12.10
CA PRO A 199 12.39 -45.71 12.58
C PRO A 199 11.34 -45.73 11.46
N SER A 200 10.24 -46.44 11.69
CA SER A 200 9.03 -46.42 10.86
C SER A 200 8.18 -45.16 11.08
N ALA A 201 7.36 -44.86 10.07
CA ALA A 201 6.47 -43.70 9.96
C ALA A 201 5.45 -43.54 11.12
N PRO A 202 4.97 -42.31 11.40
CA PRO A 202 4.07 -42.04 12.51
C PRO A 202 2.63 -42.50 12.19
N THR A 203 2.09 -43.35 13.05
CA THR A 203 0.65 -43.64 13.13
C THR A 203 -0.04 -42.50 13.89
N GLN A 204 -0.95 -41.79 13.24
CA GLN A 204 -1.79 -40.77 13.88
C GLN A 204 -2.66 -41.43 14.96
N SER A 205 -2.75 -40.78 16.11
CA SER A 205 -3.47 -41.30 17.28
C SER A 205 -4.98 -41.15 17.09
N PRO A 206 -5.82 -42.07 17.59
CA PRO A 206 -7.29 -42.00 17.48
C PRO A 206 -7.93 -40.68 17.96
N ALA A 207 -7.22 -39.92 18.81
CA ALA A 207 -7.66 -38.61 19.28
C ALA A 207 -7.61 -37.50 18.21
N GLU A 208 -6.67 -37.57 17.26
CA GLU A 208 -6.57 -36.58 16.16
C GLU A 208 -7.65 -36.79 15.10
N GLN A 209 -8.04 -38.05 14.84
CA GLN A 209 -9.13 -38.37 13.94
C GLN A 209 -10.49 -37.92 14.50
N ALA A 210 -10.73 -38.09 15.81
CA ALA A 210 -11.96 -37.61 16.44
C ALA A 210 -12.10 -36.07 16.40
N ALA A 211 -10.99 -35.34 16.48
CA ALA A 211 -10.99 -33.87 16.37
C ALA A 211 -11.25 -33.40 14.93
N ALA A 212 -10.71 -34.10 13.93
CA ALA A 212 -10.95 -33.82 12.52
C ALA A 212 -12.42 -34.05 12.13
N ASP A 213 -13.04 -35.13 12.62
CA ASP A 213 -14.44 -35.46 12.36
C ASP A 213 -15.41 -34.45 12.98
N GLN A 214 -15.11 -33.95 14.20
CA GLN A 214 -15.91 -32.89 14.84
C GLN A 214 -15.79 -31.55 14.09
N ALA A 215 -14.61 -31.21 13.57
CA ALA A 215 -14.43 -30.01 12.77
C ALA A 215 -15.18 -30.07 11.43
N ALA A 216 -15.22 -31.25 10.80
CA ALA A 216 -15.98 -31.47 9.57
C ALA A 216 -17.50 -31.37 9.81
N ALA A 217 -18.00 -31.94 10.91
CA ALA A 217 -19.41 -31.86 11.29
C ALA A 217 -19.86 -30.41 11.59
N ALA A 218 -19.01 -29.62 12.27
CA ALA A 218 -19.29 -28.21 12.55
C ALA A 218 -19.35 -27.35 11.27
N GLN A 219 -18.50 -27.63 10.28
CA GLN A 219 -18.53 -26.94 8.98
C GLN A 219 -19.77 -27.31 8.15
N ALA A 220 -20.22 -28.58 8.21
CA ALA A 220 -21.45 -29.01 7.54
C ALA A 220 -22.70 -28.33 8.14
N ALA A 221 -22.78 -28.22 9.47
CA ALA A 221 -23.86 -27.53 10.16
C ALA A 221 -23.90 -26.03 9.84
N ALA A 222 -22.73 -25.37 9.74
CA ALA A 222 -22.63 -23.97 9.37
C ALA A 222 -23.08 -23.70 7.91
N ARG A 223 -22.79 -24.63 6.99
CA ARG A 223 -23.29 -24.54 5.59
C ARG A 223 -24.79 -24.72 5.50
N ALA A 224 -25.36 -25.68 6.23
CA ALA A 224 -26.81 -25.90 6.26
C ALA A 224 -27.57 -24.70 6.84
N ALA A 225 -27.02 -24.03 7.87
CA ALA A 225 -27.60 -22.81 8.43
C ALA A 225 -27.58 -21.63 7.44
N ALA A 226 -26.49 -21.49 6.66
CA ALA A 226 -26.38 -20.45 5.64
C ALA A 226 -27.33 -20.68 4.45
N GLU A 227 -27.60 -21.93 4.10
CA GLU A 227 -28.52 -22.30 3.00
C GLU A 227 -29.99 -22.10 3.39
N ALA A 228 -30.34 -22.31 4.67
CA ALA A 228 -31.69 -22.04 5.20
C ALA A 228 -32.06 -20.54 5.24
N GLN A 229 -31.07 -19.64 5.25
CA GLN A 229 -31.27 -18.19 5.20
C GLN A 229 -31.31 -17.60 3.78
N ALA A 230 -31.18 -18.43 2.75
CA ALA A 230 -31.25 -18.04 1.34
C ALA A 230 -32.62 -18.28 0.68
N ALA A 231 -33.66 -18.67 1.43
CA ALA A 231 -35.02 -18.82 0.91
C ALA A 231 -35.63 -17.45 0.53
N PRO A 232 -36.27 -17.30 -0.64
CA PRO A 232 -36.73 -16.00 -1.13
C PRO A 232 -37.96 -15.51 -0.36
N THR A 233 -37.86 -14.33 0.24
CA THR A 233 -39.00 -13.58 0.76
C THR A 233 -39.91 -13.20 -0.41
N GLN A 234 -41.12 -13.76 -0.45
CA GLN A 234 -42.15 -13.38 -1.42
C GLN A 234 -42.56 -11.91 -1.19
N PHE A 235 -42.39 -11.07 -2.20
CA PHE A 235 -43.01 -9.74 -2.23
C PHE A 235 -44.51 -9.89 -2.54
N PRO A 236 -45.42 -9.17 -1.84
CA PRO A 236 -46.82 -9.18 -2.23
C PRO A 236 -47.03 -8.48 -3.57
N ALA A 237 -47.86 -9.06 -4.42
CA ALA A 237 -48.28 -8.51 -5.71
C ALA A 237 -49.09 -7.21 -5.55
N PRO A 238 -49.06 -6.29 -6.54
CA PRO A 238 -49.79 -5.03 -6.48
C PRO A 238 -51.28 -5.24 -6.73
N ILE A 239 -52.11 -4.70 -5.84
CA ILE A 239 -53.56 -4.62 -6.01
C ILE A 239 -53.87 -3.57 -7.09
N ALA A 240 -54.55 -3.99 -8.15
CA ALA A 240 -55.14 -3.11 -9.15
C ALA A 240 -56.23 -2.23 -8.50
N ARG A 241 -56.07 -0.91 -8.56
CA ARG A 241 -57.18 0.03 -8.35
C ARG A 241 -57.61 0.58 -9.70
N GLN A 242 -58.87 0.34 -10.02
CA GLN A 242 -59.58 0.93 -11.16
C GLN A 242 -59.78 2.44 -10.94
N GLY A 243 -60.01 3.13 -12.05
CA GLY A 243 -59.81 4.56 -12.22
C GLY A 243 -60.79 5.49 -11.51
N SER A 244 -60.27 6.67 -11.21
CA SER A 244 -60.98 7.95 -11.29
C SER A 244 -59.92 9.06 -11.37
N ALA A 245 -59.89 9.77 -12.48
CA ALA A 245 -58.94 10.85 -12.76
C ALA A 245 -59.24 12.11 -11.93
N PRO A 246 -58.19 12.81 -11.47
CA PRO A 246 -58.19 14.27 -11.48
C PRO A 246 -56.96 14.84 -12.20
N ALA A 247 -57.15 16.04 -12.76
CA ALA A 247 -56.27 16.73 -13.69
C ALA A 247 -54.86 17.06 -13.18
N LEU A 248 -53.91 17.05 -14.11
CA LEU A 248 -52.52 17.50 -13.95
C LEU A 248 -52.45 19.03 -13.75
N PRO A 249 -51.65 19.54 -12.80
CA PRO A 249 -51.11 20.90 -12.89
C PRO A 249 -49.89 20.93 -13.82
N THR A 250 -49.90 21.90 -14.74
CA THR A 250 -48.78 22.25 -15.61
C THR A 250 -47.64 22.92 -14.83
N PRO A 251 -46.36 22.65 -15.14
CA PRO A 251 -45.24 23.42 -14.59
C PRO A 251 -45.10 24.78 -15.32
N THR A 252 -45.27 25.86 -14.58
CA THR A 252 -45.02 27.24 -15.04
C THR A 252 -43.51 27.56 -14.97
N PRO A 253 -42.93 28.22 -15.99
CA PRO A 253 -41.52 28.65 -15.96
C PRO A 253 -41.29 29.83 -14.98
N PRO A 254 -40.12 29.93 -14.32
CA PRO A 254 -39.81 31.07 -13.46
C PRO A 254 -39.46 32.32 -14.28
N ALA A 255 -40.09 33.44 -13.92
CA ALA A 255 -39.83 34.78 -14.46
C ALA A 255 -38.52 35.39 -13.90
N PRO A 256 -37.85 36.30 -14.63
CA PRO A 256 -36.60 36.94 -14.20
C PRO A 256 -36.83 37.96 -13.07
N PRO A 257 -35.91 38.08 -12.09
CA PRO A 257 -36.00 39.13 -11.07
C PRO A 257 -35.63 40.51 -11.63
N ALA A 258 -36.42 41.51 -11.28
CA ALA A 258 -36.18 42.93 -11.52
C ALA A 258 -34.99 43.45 -10.66
N PRO A 259 -34.29 44.52 -11.11
CA PRO A 259 -33.12 45.05 -10.42
C PRO A 259 -33.50 45.82 -9.15
N ALA A 260 -32.86 45.48 -8.02
CA ALA A 260 -32.92 46.24 -6.77
C ALA A 260 -31.84 47.35 -6.74
N PRO A 261 -32.08 48.46 -6.02
CA PRO A 261 -31.31 49.70 -6.14
C PRO A 261 -29.91 49.64 -5.49
N THR A 262 -28.99 50.39 -6.10
CA THR A 262 -27.60 50.63 -5.66
C THR A 262 -27.53 51.16 -4.22
N PRO A 263 -26.75 50.54 -3.31
CA PRO A 263 -26.40 51.14 -2.03
C PRO A 263 -25.29 52.20 -2.22
N ALA A 264 -25.51 53.39 -1.65
CA ALA A 264 -24.51 54.45 -1.54
C ALA A 264 -23.29 54.03 -0.69
N PRO A 265 -22.09 54.59 -0.95
CA PRO A 265 -20.87 54.24 -0.22
C PRO A 265 -20.92 54.73 1.25
N PRO A 266 -20.51 53.91 2.23
CA PRO A 266 -20.34 54.36 3.60
C PRO A 266 -19.09 55.25 3.77
N ALA A 267 -19.24 56.29 4.59
CA ALA A 267 -18.23 57.27 4.98
C ALA A 267 -17.04 56.66 5.74
N PRO A 268 -15.86 57.32 5.76
CA PRO A 268 -14.66 56.79 6.42
C PRO A 268 -14.82 56.69 7.94
N PRO A 269 -14.24 55.66 8.60
CA PRO A 269 -14.26 55.56 10.05
C PRO A 269 -13.29 56.55 10.71
N VAL A 270 -13.79 57.19 11.77
CA VAL A 270 -13.08 58.03 12.74
C VAL A 270 -12.16 57.13 13.60
N PRO A 271 -10.98 57.59 14.08
CA PRO A 271 -10.05 56.74 14.82
C PRO A 271 -10.60 56.45 16.22
N ALA A 272 -10.89 55.17 16.51
CA ALA A 272 -11.11 54.69 17.87
C ALA A 272 -9.77 54.21 18.46
N ALA A 273 -9.52 54.60 19.71
CA ALA A 273 -8.27 54.47 20.44
C ALA A 273 -7.70 53.03 20.48
N VAL A 274 -6.39 52.93 20.28
CA VAL A 274 -5.60 51.69 20.43
C VAL A 274 -5.56 51.31 21.91
N GLN A 275 -6.12 50.16 22.25
CA GLN A 275 -5.94 49.52 23.55
C GLN A 275 -4.68 48.63 23.47
N PRO A 276 -3.67 48.79 24.35
CA PRO A 276 -2.45 47.98 24.29
C PRO A 276 -2.74 46.53 24.66
N ALA A 277 -2.31 45.59 23.80
CA ALA A 277 -2.37 44.16 24.08
C ALA A 277 -1.37 43.75 25.19
N PRO A 278 -1.67 42.72 26.02
CA PRO A 278 -0.75 42.21 27.03
C PRO A 278 0.53 41.64 26.40
N PRO A 279 1.71 41.75 27.05
CA PRO A 279 2.95 41.23 26.51
C PRO A 279 2.92 39.70 26.41
N ALA A 280 3.31 39.19 25.24
CA ALA A 280 3.48 37.76 24.98
C ALA A 280 4.59 37.17 25.88
N PRO A 281 4.47 35.92 26.35
CA PRO A 281 5.53 35.26 27.09
C PRO A 281 6.82 35.16 26.26
N PRO A 282 8.01 35.30 26.88
CA PRO A 282 9.27 35.32 26.15
C PRO A 282 9.52 33.98 25.44
N ALA A 283 9.87 34.07 24.16
CA ALA A 283 10.35 32.94 23.39
C ALA A 283 11.57 32.30 24.09
N PRO A 284 11.67 30.96 24.13
CA PRO A 284 12.85 30.30 24.68
C PRO A 284 14.09 30.75 23.91
N ALA A 285 15.12 31.17 24.64
CA ALA A 285 16.39 31.62 24.09
C ALA A 285 17.01 30.53 23.18
N PRO A 286 17.64 30.91 22.05
CA PRO A 286 18.35 29.95 21.22
C PRO A 286 19.47 29.30 22.04
N GLN A 287 19.31 28.02 22.34
CA GLN A 287 20.37 27.20 22.92
C GLN A 287 21.55 27.17 21.93
N PRO A 288 22.80 27.21 22.42
CA PRO A 288 23.97 27.21 21.56
C PRO A 288 23.94 25.96 20.67
N ALA A 289 23.78 26.18 19.37
CA ALA A 289 23.82 25.12 18.37
C ALA A 289 25.22 24.50 18.43
N VAL A 290 25.30 23.31 19.01
CA VAL A 290 26.50 22.48 18.93
C VAL A 290 26.65 22.17 17.44
N THR A 291 27.58 22.84 16.78
CA THR A 291 27.87 22.68 15.34
C THR A 291 28.53 21.33 15.12
N ALA A 292 27.74 20.26 15.26
CA ALA A 292 28.16 18.92 14.93
C ALA A 292 28.52 18.88 13.44
N ARG A 293 29.80 18.69 13.15
CA ARG A 293 30.30 18.56 11.78
C ARG A 293 30.14 17.12 11.34
N TRP A 294 29.54 16.91 10.17
CA TRP A 294 29.32 15.58 9.63
C TRP A 294 30.08 15.43 8.34
N ARG A 295 30.90 14.39 8.24
CA ARG A 295 31.59 13.99 7.02
C ARG A 295 30.89 12.78 6.43
N VAL A 296 30.56 12.86 5.15
CA VAL A 296 30.06 11.73 4.38
C VAL A 296 31.15 11.25 3.43
N THR A 297 31.30 9.94 3.28
CA THR A 297 32.25 9.31 2.36
C THR A 297 31.51 8.30 1.51
N PHE A 298 31.60 8.41 0.19
CA PHE A 298 30.97 7.48 -0.74
C PHE A 298 31.93 6.32 -1.08
N ASP A 299 31.38 5.21 -1.54
CA ASP A 299 32.12 4.06 -2.08
C ASP A 299 33.06 4.41 -3.24
N THR A 300 32.78 5.51 -3.93
CA THR A 300 33.66 6.10 -4.96
C THR A 300 34.92 6.77 -4.40
N GLY A 301 35.04 6.89 -3.07
CA GLY A 301 36.11 7.59 -2.37
C GLY A 301 35.88 9.10 -2.21
N GLN A 302 34.82 9.65 -2.80
CA GLN A 302 34.48 11.06 -2.63
C GLN A 302 34.00 11.32 -1.19
N SER A 303 34.65 12.25 -0.48
CA SER A 303 34.24 12.66 0.87
C SER A 303 34.10 14.17 0.99
N PHE A 304 33.09 14.65 1.72
CA PHE A 304 32.91 16.07 2.02
C PHE A 304 32.15 16.29 3.32
N LEU A 305 32.21 17.52 3.83
CA LEU A 305 31.52 17.96 5.03
C LEU A 305 30.12 18.46 4.67
N VAL A 306 29.10 18.04 5.42
CA VAL A 306 27.71 18.42 5.17
C VAL A 306 27.42 19.78 5.80
N GLU A 307 27.61 20.84 5.03
CA GLU A 307 27.40 22.24 5.47
C GLU A 307 25.98 22.77 5.17
N GLY A 308 25.19 22.01 4.41
CA GLY A 308 23.83 22.36 4.03
C GLY A 308 23.09 21.21 3.37
N LEU A 309 22.03 21.51 2.63
CA LEU A 309 21.28 20.49 1.90
C LEU A 309 22.15 19.88 0.80
N ALA A 310 22.38 18.59 0.89
CA ALA A 310 23.08 17.81 -0.10
C ALA A 310 22.12 16.83 -0.78
N ILE A 311 22.21 16.69 -2.09
CA ILE A 311 21.41 15.74 -2.88
C ILE A 311 22.31 14.75 -3.60
N VAL A 312 21.87 13.49 -3.66
CA VAL A 312 22.60 12.39 -4.29
C VAL A 312 21.74 11.66 -5.31
N GLY A 313 22.35 11.24 -6.42
CA GLY A 313 21.73 10.39 -7.45
C GLY A 313 22.58 10.32 -8.70
N ARG A 314 22.09 9.68 -9.77
CA ARG A 314 22.85 9.56 -11.03
C ARG A 314 22.99 10.88 -11.81
N GLY A 315 22.13 11.85 -11.53
CA GLY A 315 22.09 13.15 -12.17
C GLY A 315 21.23 14.09 -11.33
N PRO A 316 21.74 14.53 -10.17
CA PRO A 316 20.92 15.19 -9.17
C PRO A 316 20.53 16.61 -9.61
N GLU A 317 19.23 16.84 -9.74
CA GLU A 317 18.63 18.13 -10.03
C GLU A 317 17.87 18.67 -8.79
N PRO A 318 18.12 19.93 -8.37
CA PRO A 318 17.33 20.61 -7.35
C PRO A 318 15.94 20.97 -7.88
N ARG A 319 14.99 21.12 -6.97
CA ARG A 319 13.71 21.75 -7.30
C ARG A 319 13.85 23.27 -7.45
N PRO A 320 12.95 23.92 -8.20
CA PRO A 320 12.90 25.38 -8.26
C PRO A 320 12.75 25.98 -6.85
N GLY A 321 13.68 26.84 -6.44
CA GLY A 321 13.71 27.45 -5.11
C GLY A 321 14.43 26.64 -4.01
N GLU A 322 15.05 25.51 -4.34
CA GLU A 322 15.82 24.69 -3.39
C GLU A 322 17.31 25.08 -3.42
N GLU A 323 17.82 25.70 -2.35
CA GLU A 323 19.25 25.98 -2.19
C GLU A 323 19.99 24.70 -1.78
N VAL A 324 20.72 24.13 -2.73
CA VAL A 324 21.51 22.90 -2.55
C VAL A 324 22.98 23.26 -2.42
N ALA A 325 23.57 22.97 -1.26
CA ALA A 325 24.98 23.17 -0.98
C ALA A 325 25.86 22.16 -1.73
N HIS A 326 25.44 20.89 -1.81
CA HIS A 326 26.23 19.85 -2.47
C HIS A 326 25.40 18.96 -3.39
N ARG A 327 25.90 18.76 -4.61
CA ARG A 327 25.32 17.84 -5.60
C ARG A 327 26.28 16.69 -5.83
N VAL A 328 25.86 15.49 -5.46
CA VAL A 328 26.68 14.28 -5.57
C VAL A 328 26.13 13.42 -6.70
N ALA A 329 26.78 13.48 -7.85
CA ALA A 329 26.49 12.60 -8.97
C ALA A 329 27.22 11.26 -8.79
N LEU A 330 26.48 10.18 -8.55
CA LEU A 330 27.02 8.83 -8.45
C LEU A 330 26.67 8.04 -9.72
N SER A 331 27.67 7.52 -10.42
CA SER A 331 27.43 6.62 -11.55
C SER A 331 26.93 5.26 -11.03
N SER A 332 25.79 4.78 -11.54
CA SER A 332 25.25 3.46 -11.19
C SER A 332 25.48 2.51 -12.35
N SER A 333 25.93 1.30 -12.04
CA SER A 333 26.28 0.28 -13.05
C SER A 333 25.04 -0.44 -13.59
N ASP A 334 24.00 -0.56 -12.77
CA ASP A 334 22.77 -1.31 -13.03
C ASP A 334 21.53 -0.40 -13.17
N MET A 335 21.74 0.93 -13.28
CA MET A 335 20.68 1.94 -13.29
C MET A 335 19.78 1.93 -12.04
N SER A 336 20.23 1.33 -10.93
CA SER A 336 19.47 1.28 -9.69
C SER A 336 19.41 2.61 -8.94
N LEU A 337 20.26 3.58 -9.29
CA LEU A 337 20.17 4.95 -8.79
C LEU A 337 19.25 5.83 -9.63
N SER A 338 18.21 6.38 -9.00
CA SER A 338 17.38 7.44 -9.58
C SER A 338 18.16 8.75 -9.82
N LYS A 339 17.63 9.64 -10.69
CA LYS A 339 18.27 10.94 -11.03
C LYS A 339 18.60 11.76 -9.77
N THR A 340 17.58 11.96 -8.92
CA THR A 340 17.72 12.48 -7.56
C THR A 340 17.16 11.43 -6.60
N HIS A 341 18.02 10.65 -5.96
CA HIS A 341 17.66 9.47 -5.17
C HIS A 341 17.34 9.83 -3.71
N ALA A 342 18.27 10.51 -3.04
CA ALA A 342 18.12 10.92 -1.64
C ALA A 342 18.69 12.31 -1.40
N GLN A 343 18.32 12.89 -0.26
CA GLN A 343 18.93 14.11 0.26
C GLN A 343 19.40 13.88 1.69
N PHE A 344 20.39 14.65 2.11
CA PHE A 344 20.84 14.72 3.48
C PHE A 344 21.17 16.15 3.88
N GLN A 345 20.88 16.48 5.13
CA GLN A 345 21.11 17.80 5.70
C GLN A 345 21.36 17.66 7.20
N VAL A 346 22.10 18.60 7.77
CA VAL A 346 22.21 18.73 9.23
C VAL A 346 21.00 19.51 9.72
N ALA A 347 20.23 18.92 10.64
CA ALA A 347 19.10 19.58 11.27
C ALA A 347 19.57 20.61 12.32
N ALA A 348 18.66 21.48 12.76
CA ALA A 348 18.99 22.57 13.70
C ALA A 348 19.54 22.09 15.05
N ASP A 349 19.27 20.83 15.41
CA ASP A 349 19.78 20.14 16.60
C ASP A 349 21.18 19.52 16.42
N GLY A 350 21.80 19.70 15.24
CA GLY A 350 23.10 19.12 14.88
C GLY A 350 23.03 17.66 14.42
N THR A 351 21.85 17.07 14.27
CA THR A 351 21.69 15.69 13.79
C THR A 351 21.76 15.63 12.27
N LEU A 352 22.55 14.72 11.70
CA LEU A 352 22.48 14.46 10.25
C LEU A 352 21.22 13.67 9.93
N VAL A 353 20.42 14.18 9.01
CA VAL A 353 19.16 13.56 8.58
C VAL A 353 19.28 13.18 7.12
N VAL A 354 18.94 11.93 6.79
CA VAL A 354 18.77 11.47 5.41
C VAL A 354 17.30 11.29 5.10
N MET A 355 16.89 11.66 3.90
CA MET A 355 15.54 11.45 3.40
C MET A 355 15.59 10.94 1.97
N ASP A 356 14.91 9.83 1.74
CA ASP A 356 14.70 9.30 0.38
C ASP A 356 13.73 10.22 -0.38
N ARG A 357 14.06 10.60 -1.63
CA ARG A 357 13.22 11.53 -2.42
C ARG A 357 12.16 10.81 -3.27
N GLY A 358 11.82 9.57 -2.93
CA GLY A 358 10.93 8.72 -3.70
C GLY A 358 11.69 7.96 -4.77
N SER A 359 12.85 7.39 -4.41
CA SER A 359 13.62 6.56 -5.32
C SER A 359 12.84 5.29 -5.70
N THR A 360 13.13 4.74 -6.88
CA THR A 360 12.46 3.52 -7.36
C THR A 360 12.88 2.29 -6.55
N ASN A 361 14.15 2.20 -6.19
CA ASN A 361 14.72 1.03 -5.51
C ASN A 361 14.82 1.20 -3.98
N GLY A 362 14.47 2.38 -3.47
CA GLY A 362 14.53 2.69 -2.05
C GLY A 362 15.93 2.96 -1.52
N THR A 363 15.97 3.55 -0.32
CA THR A 363 17.18 3.80 0.45
C THR A 363 17.19 2.89 1.67
N THR A 364 18.31 2.25 1.98
CA THR A 364 18.47 1.37 3.17
C THR A 364 19.51 1.94 4.12
N LEU A 365 19.14 2.11 5.38
CA LEU A 365 20.06 2.47 6.47
C LEU A 365 20.62 1.20 7.12
N ILE A 366 21.93 1.11 7.25
CA ILE A 366 22.62 0.01 7.92
C ILE A 366 23.27 0.57 9.18
N ARG A 367 22.76 0.16 10.35
CA ARG A 367 23.26 0.58 11.67
C ARG A 367 23.79 -0.64 12.42
N LYS A 368 25.08 -0.64 12.72
CA LYS A 368 25.76 -1.77 13.43
C LYS A 368 25.43 -3.15 12.81
N GLY A 369 25.32 -3.22 11.48
CA GLY A 369 24.98 -4.45 10.75
C GLY A 369 23.48 -4.69 10.54
N ALA A 370 22.59 -4.02 11.29
CA ALA A 370 21.15 -4.12 11.07
C ALA A 370 20.70 -3.22 9.92
N ALA A 371 20.11 -3.82 8.88
CA ALA A 371 19.56 -3.11 7.73
C ALA A 371 18.10 -2.70 7.96
N ARG A 372 17.77 -1.43 7.72
CA ARG A 372 16.44 -0.85 7.84
C ARG A 372 16.11 -0.06 6.58
N ALA A 373 15.09 -0.47 5.84
CA ALA A 373 14.57 0.30 4.72
C ALA A 373 13.99 1.64 5.22
N LEU A 374 14.38 2.74 4.57
CA LEU A 374 13.83 4.05 4.85
C LEU A 374 12.55 4.27 4.06
N GLY A 375 11.51 4.76 4.73
CA GLY A 375 10.27 5.14 4.05
C GLY A 375 10.52 6.31 3.10
N ALA A 376 9.97 6.23 1.89
CA ALA A 376 10.05 7.32 0.92
C ALA A 376 9.57 8.64 1.53
N ARG A 377 10.36 9.70 1.37
CA ARG A 377 10.11 11.07 1.87
C ARG A 377 9.93 11.17 3.38
N ARG A 378 10.42 10.20 4.14
CA ARG A 378 10.50 10.31 5.61
C ARG A 378 11.93 10.62 6.04
N PRO A 379 12.15 11.67 6.84
CA PRO A 379 13.46 11.96 7.39
C PRO A 379 13.86 10.88 8.40
N ALA A 380 15.10 10.41 8.31
CA ALA A 380 15.70 9.47 9.24
C ALA A 380 16.99 10.05 9.81
N ALA A 381 17.07 10.09 11.14
CA ALA A 381 18.27 10.53 11.85
C ALA A 381 19.40 9.49 11.72
N LEU A 382 20.55 9.96 11.27
CA LEU A 382 21.80 9.23 11.18
C LEU A 382 22.63 9.42 12.43
N VAL A 383 23.36 8.37 12.79
CA VAL A 383 24.28 8.34 13.93
C VAL A 383 25.70 8.11 13.38
N ASN A 384 26.71 8.51 14.17
CA ASN A 384 28.10 8.28 13.82
C ASN A 384 28.37 6.79 13.52
N GLY A 385 29.00 6.50 12.39
CA GLY A 385 29.30 5.14 11.93
C GLY A 385 28.16 4.43 11.19
N ASP A 386 27.03 5.11 10.94
CA ASP A 386 25.98 4.56 10.09
C ASP A 386 26.44 4.47 8.63
N LYS A 387 25.95 3.43 7.93
CA LYS A 387 26.08 3.28 6.48
C LYS A 387 24.72 3.46 5.83
N VAL A 388 24.67 4.15 4.71
CA VAL A 388 23.45 4.30 3.91
C VAL A 388 23.69 3.70 2.53
N LYS A 389 22.82 2.78 2.12
CA LYS A 389 22.84 2.15 0.80
C LYS A 389 21.75 2.75 -0.08
N PHE A 390 22.14 3.20 -1.27
CA PHE A 390 21.28 3.76 -2.30
C PHE A 390 21.44 2.90 -3.57
N GLY A 391 20.46 2.04 -3.88
CA GLY A 391 20.62 1.09 -4.98
C GLY A 391 21.89 0.23 -4.85
N ASP A 392 22.81 0.33 -5.82
CA ASP A 392 24.12 -0.33 -5.86
C ASP A 392 25.25 0.40 -5.10
N ARG A 393 25.00 1.62 -4.60
CA ARG A 393 26.02 2.48 -3.96
C ARG A 393 25.88 2.56 -2.46
N THR A 394 26.98 2.84 -1.77
CA THR A 394 27.01 3.01 -0.31
C THR A 394 27.70 4.31 0.11
N MET A 395 27.22 4.86 1.22
CA MET A 395 27.76 6.05 1.87
C MET A 395 28.01 5.77 3.34
N ASP A 396 29.22 6.05 3.79
CA ASP A 396 29.65 6.03 5.18
C ASP A 396 29.51 7.42 5.80
N VAL A 397 29.08 7.45 7.06
CA VAL A 397 28.82 8.68 7.80
C VAL A 397 29.69 8.72 9.05
N VAL A 398 30.49 9.78 9.20
CA VAL A 398 31.32 10.03 10.37
C VAL A 398 30.98 11.40 10.96
N ARG A 399 30.75 11.44 12.27
CA ARG A 399 30.62 12.69 13.00
C ARG A 399 32.00 13.17 13.42
N GLU A 400 32.40 14.34 12.96
CA GLU A 400 33.60 15.03 13.43
C GLU A 400 33.25 15.83 14.68
N ALA A 401 34.03 15.61 15.74
CA ALA A 401 33.83 16.22 17.05
C ALA A 401 34.20 17.71 17.06
#